data_AF-A0A3D6CZA2-F1
#
_entry.id   AF-A0A3D6CZA2-F1
#
_cell.length_a   1.000
_cell.length_b   1.000
_cell.length_c   1.000
_cell.angle_alpha   90.00
_cell.angle_beta   90.00
_cell.angle_gamma   90.00
#
_symmetry.space_group_name_H-M   'P 1'
#
loop_
_entity.id
_entity.type
_entity.pdbx_description
1 polymer ?
#
loop_
_entity_poly.entity_id
_entity_poly.type
_entity_poly.pdbx_seq_one_letter_code
_entity_poly.pdbx_strand_id
1 'polypeptide(L)'
;MTHKRANCRDLFVAKLQNFFIICIMYFHLRLFIRSACLAVLAAFILFFPTGVLGGENVFKGVLISPVDGKLRVEINGEFFTEYHYQDVSRPFFYPVMGPEGHAMTRNWPMAEGEGESHDHPHHRSFWYAHGDINGHDFWSESDKAGTTRHVAFLRITSGRKSGVIKTLNHLVAKDGKIVGSDVRTMTIHNRPSSERVVDFDIEVRASHGEIVMGDTKEGSMALR
;
A
#
# COMPACT_ATOMS: atom_id res chain seq x y z
N MET A 1 -0.37 -59.72 3.32
CA MET A 1 -0.13 -58.27 3.46
C MET A 1 -1.45 -57.59 3.73
N THR A 2 -1.70 -57.24 4.99
CA THR A 2 -2.91 -56.54 5.45
C THR A 2 -2.44 -55.38 6.33
N HIS A 3 -2.59 -54.16 5.81
CA HIS A 3 -2.20 -52.93 6.52
C HIS A 3 -3.16 -52.65 7.68
N LYS A 4 -2.65 -52.72 8.91
CA LYS A 4 -3.31 -52.23 10.13
C LYS A 4 -3.26 -50.70 10.14
N ARG A 5 -4.42 -50.04 10.09
CA ARG A 5 -4.56 -48.59 10.29
C ARG A 5 -4.40 -48.28 11.79
N ALA A 6 -3.45 -47.42 12.15
CA ALA A 6 -3.35 -46.83 13.48
C ALA A 6 -4.37 -45.69 13.62
N ASN A 7 -5.04 -45.62 14.77
CA ASN A 7 -6.16 -44.73 15.03
C ASN A 7 -5.66 -43.40 15.62
N CYS A 8 -6.26 -42.28 15.21
CA CYS A 8 -5.79 -40.90 15.46
C CYS A 8 -5.91 -40.42 16.93
N ARG A 9 -6.34 -41.28 17.87
CA ARG A 9 -6.54 -40.91 19.29
C ARG A 9 -5.31 -41.17 20.17
N ASP A 10 -4.35 -41.98 19.72
CA ASP A 10 -3.19 -42.37 20.53
C ASP A 10 -2.00 -41.40 20.41
N LEU A 11 -2.04 -40.48 19.44
CA LEU A 11 -1.00 -39.45 19.25
C LEU A 11 -1.20 -38.19 20.09
N PHE A 12 -2.39 -38.00 20.67
CA PHE A 12 -2.72 -36.77 21.41
C PHE A 12 -2.40 -36.85 22.91
N VAL A 13 -2.32 -38.05 23.48
CA VAL A 13 -2.03 -38.25 24.92
C VAL A 13 -0.52 -38.19 25.22
N ALA A 14 0.34 -38.53 24.26
CA ALA A 14 1.79 -38.55 24.46
C ALA A 14 2.47 -37.17 24.41
N LYS A 15 1.79 -36.11 23.96
CA LYS A 15 2.38 -34.76 23.80
C LYS A 15 2.16 -33.81 24.98
N LEU A 16 1.22 -34.14 25.88
CA LEU A 16 0.86 -33.31 27.04
C LEU A 16 1.64 -33.65 28.32
N GLN A 17 2.26 -34.83 28.41
CA GLN A 17 3.10 -35.20 29.57
C GLN A 17 4.53 -34.63 29.52
N ASN A 18 5.02 -34.18 28.35
CA ASN A 18 6.37 -33.62 28.20
C ASN A 18 6.48 -32.11 28.46
N PHE A 19 5.38 -31.36 28.51
CA PHE A 19 5.42 -29.92 28.76
C PHE A 19 5.41 -29.55 30.25
N PHE A 20 4.92 -30.42 31.14
CA PHE A 20 4.82 -30.13 32.57
C PHE A 20 6.12 -30.34 33.36
N ILE A 21 7.09 -31.07 32.81
CA ILE A 21 8.37 -31.35 33.49
C ILE A 21 9.42 -30.26 33.21
N ILE A 22 9.31 -29.53 32.10
CA ILE A 22 10.30 -28.52 31.68
C ILE A 22 10.13 -27.18 32.43
N CYS A 23 8.92 -26.87 32.95
CA CYS A 23 8.67 -25.61 33.66
C CYS A 23 9.14 -25.59 35.13
N ILE A 24 9.37 -26.75 35.77
CA ILE A 24 9.73 -26.80 37.21
C ILE A 24 11.27 -26.73 37.43
N MET A 25 12.08 -27.02 36.41
CA MET A 25 13.55 -26.96 36.52
C MET A 25 14.15 -25.56 36.31
N TYR A 26 13.42 -24.61 35.72
CA TYR A 26 13.93 -23.24 35.50
C TYR A 26 13.72 -22.30 36.70
N PHE A 27 12.91 -22.70 37.69
CA PHE A 27 12.53 -21.82 38.81
C PHE A 27 13.43 -21.93 40.05
N HIS A 28 14.33 -22.92 40.12
CA HIS A 28 15.23 -23.11 41.27
C HIS A 28 16.72 -22.87 41.00
N LEU A 29 17.12 -22.43 39.81
CA LEU A 29 18.52 -22.07 39.51
C LEU A 29 18.81 -20.56 39.65
N ARG A 30 17.88 -19.77 40.18
CA ARG A 30 18.05 -18.32 40.42
C ARG A 30 18.42 -17.92 41.85
N LEU A 31 18.69 -18.87 42.74
CA LEU A 31 19.19 -18.60 44.09
C LEU A 31 20.43 -19.43 44.37
N PHE A 32 21.57 -19.10 43.78
CA PHE A 32 22.92 -19.32 44.33
C PHE A 32 23.88 -18.64 43.34
N ILE A 33 24.95 -18.00 43.83
CA ILE A 33 25.84 -17.07 43.09
C ILE A 33 25.36 -15.60 43.14
N ARG A 34 25.02 -15.14 44.34
CA ARG A 34 25.38 -13.80 44.82
C ARG A 34 26.53 -13.97 45.81
N SER A 35 27.78 -13.85 45.36
CA SER A 35 28.96 -13.45 46.15
C SER A 35 30.22 -13.80 45.37
N ALA A 36 31.21 -12.90 45.43
CA ALA A 36 32.54 -12.96 44.81
C ALA A 36 32.60 -12.64 43.30
N CYS A 37 32.77 -11.35 43.00
CA CYS A 37 33.89 -10.85 42.18
C CYS A 37 33.72 -9.33 42.03
N LEU A 38 33.99 -8.61 43.12
CA LEU A 38 34.29 -7.20 43.09
C LEU A 38 35.79 -7.06 42.76
N ALA A 39 36.12 -6.10 41.88
CA ALA A 39 37.46 -5.64 41.51
C ALA A 39 38.31 -6.58 40.62
N VAL A 40 38.47 -6.22 39.34
CA VAL A 40 39.71 -5.76 38.67
C VAL A 40 39.33 -5.35 37.23
N LEU A 41 40.04 -4.36 36.68
CA LEU A 41 40.03 -3.82 35.31
C LEU A 41 39.17 -2.59 35.04
N ALA A 42 39.74 -1.47 35.51
CA ALA A 42 39.76 -0.21 34.78
C ALA A 42 40.27 -0.37 33.33
N ALA A 43 39.87 0.59 32.49
CA ALA A 43 40.48 1.03 31.25
C ALA A 43 40.38 0.09 30.02
N PHE A 44 39.20 0.10 29.39
CA PHE A 44 39.11 0.10 27.92
C PHE A 44 38.02 1.11 27.51
N ILE A 45 38.40 2.39 27.47
CA ILE A 45 37.69 3.36 26.64
C ILE A 45 38.01 2.95 25.21
N LEU A 46 37.19 2.06 24.65
CA LEU A 46 37.19 1.82 23.21
C LEU A 46 36.70 3.11 22.57
N PHE A 47 37.67 3.82 22.01
CA PHE A 47 37.48 4.85 21.00
C PHE A 47 36.65 4.22 19.88
N PHE A 48 35.33 4.33 19.95
CA PHE A 48 34.48 4.08 18.80
C PHE A 48 34.86 5.18 17.81
N PRO A 49 35.46 4.87 16.65
CA PRO A 49 35.54 5.86 15.60
C PRO A 49 34.10 6.27 15.36
N THR A 50 33.81 7.57 15.51
CA THR A 50 32.58 8.17 15.03
C THR A 50 32.53 7.83 13.56
N GLY A 51 31.83 6.74 13.23
CA GLY A 51 31.55 6.34 11.88
C GLY A 51 30.95 7.56 11.22
N VAL A 52 31.66 8.09 10.24
CA VAL A 52 31.11 9.00 9.25
C VAL A 52 29.72 8.49 8.93
N LEU A 53 28.70 9.28 9.25
CA LEU A 53 27.35 9.05 8.78
C LEU A 53 27.47 9.06 7.26
N GLY A 54 27.57 7.87 6.68
CA GLY A 54 27.51 7.69 5.24
C GLY A 54 26.20 8.32 4.84
N GLY A 55 26.26 9.42 4.10
CA GLY A 55 25.06 10.04 3.53
C GLY A 55 24.30 8.91 2.85
N GLU A 56 23.06 8.68 3.29
CA GLU A 56 22.21 7.68 2.67
C GLU A 56 22.27 7.93 1.16
N ASN A 57 22.54 6.89 0.38
CA ASN A 57 22.53 6.98 -1.06
C ASN A 57 21.08 7.18 -1.51
N VAL A 58 20.59 8.41 -1.38
CA VAL A 58 19.25 8.81 -1.75
C VAL A 58 19.12 8.73 -3.26
N PHE A 59 18.16 7.94 -3.74
CA PHE A 59 17.88 7.81 -5.16
C PHE A 59 17.45 9.17 -5.73
N LYS A 60 18.21 9.69 -6.69
CA LYS A 60 17.89 10.93 -7.42
C LYS A 60 17.05 10.62 -8.65
N GLY A 61 15.73 10.74 -8.49
CA GLY A 61 14.73 10.35 -9.48
C GLY A 61 13.38 10.08 -8.82
N VAL A 62 12.49 9.45 -9.57
CA VAL A 62 11.26 8.87 -9.03
C VAL A 62 11.53 7.43 -8.63
N LEU A 63 11.39 7.13 -7.34
CA LEU A 63 11.46 5.79 -6.79
C LEU A 63 10.04 5.30 -6.50
N ILE A 64 9.73 4.11 -6.98
CA ILE A 64 8.45 3.43 -6.77
C ILE A 64 8.74 2.10 -6.10
N SER A 65 8.21 1.89 -4.90
CA SER A 65 8.46 0.70 -4.10
C SER A 65 7.17 0.15 -3.48
N PRO A 66 7.03 -1.18 -3.35
CA PRO A 66 5.89 -1.76 -2.63
C PRO A 66 6.05 -1.55 -1.12
N VAL A 67 4.99 -1.06 -0.46
CA VAL A 67 4.94 -0.85 1.00
C VAL A 67 3.52 -1.18 1.46
N ASP A 68 3.36 -2.12 2.40
CA ASP A 68 2.08 -2.46 3.06
C ASP A 68 0.89 -2.61 2.10
N GLY A 69 1.10 -3.32 0.99
CA GLY A 69 0.05 -3.54 -0.01
C GLY A 69 -0.27 -2.33 -0.90
N LYS A 70 0.58 -1.32 -0.93
CA LYS A 70 0.48 -0.14 -1.80
C LYS A 70 1.77 0.04 -2.60
N LEU A 71 1.80 1.00 -3.52
CA LEU A 71 3.06 1.50 -4.07
C LEU A 71 3.36 2.87 -3.50
N ARG A 72 4.44 3.00 -2.74
CA ARG A 72 4.99 4.29 -2.32
C ARG A 72 5.78 4.91 -3.46
N VAL A 73 5.56 6.20 -3.68
CA VAL A 73 6.28 7.02 -4.65
C VAL A 73 7.05 8.11 -3.92
N GLU A 74 8.35 8.16 -4.17
CA GLU A 74 9.27 9.18 -3.68
C GLU A 74 9.93 9.90 -4.86
N ILE A 75 10.17 11.20 -4.71
CA ILE A 75 10.88 12.02 -5.70
C ILE A 75 12.13 12.59 -5.02
N ASN A 76 13.30 12.20 -5.52
CA ASN A 76 14.62 12.59 -4.98
C ASN A 76 14.82 12.25 -3.49
N GLY A 77 14.14 11.21 -2.99
CA GLY A 77 14.17 10.76 -1.60
C GLY A 77 13.08 11.35 -0.71
N GLU A 78 12.27 12.28 -1.22
CA GLU A 78 11.16 12.86 -0.50
C GLU A 78 9.87 12.14 -0.85
N PHE A 79 9.04 11.88 0.16
CA PHE A 79 7.74 11.27 -0.03
C PHE A 79 6.83 12.16 -0.90
N PHE A 80 6.26 11.58 -1.96
CA PHE A 80 5.34 12.27 -2.86
C PHE A 80 3.90 11.78 -2.70
N THR A 81 3.68 10.47 -2.79
CA THR A 81 2.33 9.88 -2.70
C THR A 81 2.38 8.37 -2.50
N GLU A 82 1.24 7.74 -2.21
CA GLU A 82 1.04 6.29 -2.29
C GLU A 82 -0.07 5.97 -3.29
N TYR A 83 0.12 4.95 -4.12
CA TYR A 83 -0.93 4.38 -4.97
C TYR A 83 -1.64 3.25 -4.22
N HIS A 84 -2.91 3.48 -3.89
CA HIS A 84 -3.80 2.55 -3.21
C HIS A 84 -4.63 1.80 -4.25
N TYR A 85 -4.62 0.48 -4.22
CA TYR A 85 -5.29 -0.36 -5.24
C TYR A 85 -5.94 -1.62 -4.69
N GLN A 86 -5.74 -1.93 -3.40
CA GLN A 86 -6.34 -3.07 -2.71
C GLN A 86 -7.47 -2.60 -1.80
N ASP A 87 -8.54 -3.37 -1.71
CA ASP A 87 -9.68 -3.15 -0.81
C ASP A 87 -10.31 -1.74 -0.91
N VAL A 88 -10.31 -1.18 -2.13
CA VAL A 88 -10.83 0.16 -2.45
C VAL A 88 -11.85 0.08 -3.58
N SER A 89 -12.76 1.06 -3.62
CA SER A 89 -13.79 1.17 -4.69
C SER A 89 -13.18 1.34 -6.07
N ARG A 90 -12.04 2.03 -6.12
CA ARG A 90 -11.22 2.35 -7.29
C ARG A 90 -9.80 2.70 -6.85
N PRO A 91 -8.76 2.47 -7.68
CA PRO A 91 -7.42 2.89 -7.33
C PRO A 91 -7.26 4.42 -7.32
N PHE A 92 -6.49 4.93 -6.36
CA PHE A 92 -6.24 6.36 -6.18
C PHE A 92 -4.83 6.63 -5.63
N PHE A 93 -4.41 7.88 -5.71
CA PHE A 93 -3.19 8.38 -5.06
C PHE A 93 -3.56 9.17 -3.81
N TYR A 94 -2.92 8.88 -2.67
CA TYR A 94 -3.10 9.63 -1.43
C TYR A 94 -1.94 9.42 -0.44
N PRO A 95 -1.54 10.47 0.30
CA PRO A 95 -1.81 11.88 0.01
C PRO A 95 -1.04 12.33 -1.25
N VAL A 96 -1.39 13.47 -1.83
CA VAL A 96 -0.58 14.08 -2.90
C VAL A 96 0.20 15.25 -2.31
N MET A 97 1.52 15.10 -2.22
CA MET A 97 2.39 16.14 -1.69
C MET A 97 2.86 17.07 -2.80
N GLY A 98 2.65 18.36 -2.60
CA GLY A 98 3.14 19.43 -3.46
C GLY A 98 4.63 19.73 -3.24
N PRO A 99 5.13 20.80 -3.87
CA PRO A 99 6.41 21.40 -3.51
C PRO A 99 6.51 21.68 -2.00
N GLU A 100 7.73 21.58 -1.47
CA GLU A 100 8.04 21.81 -0.05
C GLU A 100 7.29 20.89 0.94
N GLY A 101 6.66 19.82 0.46
CA GLY A 101 5.99 18.84 1.32
C GLY A 101 4.63 19.29 1.85
N HIS A 102 4.00 20.29 1.25
CA HIS A 102 2.62 20.66 1.59
C HIS A 102 1.63 19.67 0.97
N ALA A 103 0.63 19.23 1.72
CA ALA A 103 -0.44 18.41 1.16
C ALA A 103 -1.31 19.24 0.20
N MET A 104 -1.55 18.73 -1.00
CA MET A 104 -2.36 19.40 -2.04
C MET A 104 -3.82 18.94 -2.07
N THR A 105 -4.14 17.86 -1.36
CA THR A 105 -5.45 17.20 -1.35
C THR A 105 -5.91 17.02 0.09
N ARG A 106 -7.23 17.05 0.31
CA ARG A 106 -7.84 16.85 1.62
C ARG A 106 -7.59 15.46 2.19
N ASN A 107 -7.74 15.33 3.51
CA ASN A 107 -7.52 14.07 4.21
C ASN A 107 -8.75 13.15 4.20
N TRP A 108 -9.95 13.72 4.31
CA TRP A 108 -11.18 12.93 4.29
C TRP A 108 -11.40 12.28 2.91
N PRO A 109 -11.81 11.00 2.81
CA PRO A 109 -12.11 10.05 3.89
C PRO A 109 -10.95 9.13 4.32
N MET A 110 -9.73 9.37 3.86
CA MET A 110 -8.58 8.50 4.13
C MET A 110 -8.02 8.70 5.54
N ALA A 111 -8.14 9.91 6.08
CA ALA A 111 -7.77 10.25 7.45
C ALA A 111 -8.64 11.40 7.99
N GLU A 112 -8.69 11.53 9.31
CA GLU A 112 -9.32 12.68 9.98
C GLU A 112 -8.40 13.92 9.94
N GLY A 113 -8.98 15.10 10.05
CA GLY A 113 -8.25 16.37 10.10
C GLY A 113 -9.10 17.49 10.69
N GLU A 114 -8.43 18.50 11.25
CA GLU A 114 -9.12 19.68 11.78
C GLU A 114 -9.80 20.47 10.65
N GLY A 115 -11.08 20.79 10.83
CA GLY A 115 -11.87 21.55 9.83
C GLY A 115 -12.31 20.74 8.59
N GLU A 116 -12.05 19.43 8.56
CA GLU A 116 -12.50 18.57 7.47
C GLU A 116 -14.02 18.38 7.51
N SER A 117 -14.68 18.59 6.38
CA SER A 117 -16.07 18.19 6.15
C SER A 117 -16.15 16.73 5.72
N HIS A 118 -17.03 15.95 6.36
CA HIS A 118 -17.27 14.52 6.06
C HIS A 118 -18.22 14.30 4.88
N ASP A 119 -18.25 15.24 3.94
CA ASP A 119 -19.08 15.19 2.73
C ASP A 119 -18.40 14.36 1.63
N HIS A 120 -19.20 13.86 0.68
CA HIS A 120 -18.72 13.21 -0.54
C HIS A 120 -17.60 12.17 -0.31
N PRO A 121 -17.87 11.06 0.41
CA PRO A 121 -16.87 10.06 0.81
C PRO A 121 -16.22 9.28 -0.35
N HIS A 122 -16.57 9.59 -1.60
CA HIS A 122 -15.92 9.03 -2.78
C HIS A 122 -14.71 9.86 -3.26
N HIS A 123 -14.54 11.11 -2.81
CA HIS A 123 -13.42 11.94 -3.23
C HIS A 123 -12.11 11.57 -2.52
N ARG A 124 -11.47 10.51 -3.01
CA ARG A 124 -10.21 9.99 -2.47
C ARG A 124 -8.98 10.63 -3.11
N SER A 125 -8.74 11.91 -2.80
CA SER A 125 -7.57 12.65 -3.29
C SER A 125 -7.47 12.67 -4.82
N PHE A 126 -6.53 11.95 -5.45
CA PHE A 126 -6.28 12.00 -6.89
C PHE A 126 -6.55 10.67 -7.62
N TRP A 127 -7.55 10.64 -8.50
CA TRP A 127 -8.01 9.42 -9.17
C TRP A 127 -8.80 9.68 -10.46
N TYR A 128 -8.98 8.62 -11.23
CA TYR A 128 -9.78 8.61 -12.46
C TYR A 128 -10.96 7.63 -12.37
N ALA A 129 -12.11 8.04 -12.87
CA ALA A 129 -13.21 7.16 -13.27
C ALA A 129 -14.09 7.85 -14.30
N HIS A 130 -15.22 7.26 -14.67
CA HIS A 130 -16.26 7.96 -15.41
C HIS A 130 -17.59 7.73 -14.71
N GLY A 131 -18.50 8.70 -14.77
CA GLY A 131 -19.75 8.66 -14.03
C GLY A 131 -20.67 7.54 -14.50
N ASP A 132 -20.90 7.42 -15.80
CA ASP A 132 -21.84 6.43 -16.36
C ASP A 132 -21.16 5.58 -17.44
N ILE A 133 -20.98 4.29 -17.16
CA ILE A 133 -20.54 3.32 -18.17
C ILE A 133 -21.61 2.24 -18.30
N ASN A 134 -22.24 2.15 -19.47
CA ASN A 134 -23.34 1.21 -19.75
C ASN A 134 -24.52 1.32 -18.77
N GLY A 135 -24.84 2.51 -18.28
CA GLY A 135 -25.91 2.77 -17.31
C GLY A 135 -25.49 2.49 -15.87
N HIS A 136 -24.20 2.27 -15.59
CA HIS A 136 -23.68 1.98 -14.26
C HIS A 136 -22.82 3.12 -13.73
N ASP A 137 -23.04 3.47 -12.46
CA ASP A 137 -22.28 4.48 -11.75
C ASP A 137 -20.88 3.96 -11.37
N PHE A 138 -19.83 4.57 -11.92
CA PHE A 138 -18.45 4.31 -11.51
C PHE A 138 -17.79 5.53 -10.88
N TRP A 139 -18.52 6.52 -10.40
CA TRP A 139 -17.97 7.68 -9.69
C TRP A 139 -18.24 7.65 -8.19
N SER A 140 -19.47 7.36 -7.79
CA SER A 140 -19.84 7.38 -6.37
C SER A 140 -19.36 6.13 -5.61
N GLU A 141 -19.56 6.12 -4.30
CA GLU A 141 -19.42 4.94 -3.44
C GLU A 141 -20.79 4.55 -2.84
N SER A 142 -21.87 4.77 -3.58
CA SER A 142 -23.21 4.38 -3.15
C SER A 142 -23.41 2.86 -3.16
N ASP A 143 -24.50 2.40 -2.55
CA ASP A 143 -24.90 0.99 -2.53
C ASP A 143 -25.16 0.41 -3.94
N LYS A 144 -25.45 1.28 -4.93
CA LYS A 144 -25.72 0.95 -6.33
C LYS A 144 -24.51 1.13 -7.25
N ALA A 145 -23.42 1.70 -6.76
CA ALA A 145 -22.23 1.95 -7.57
C ALA A 145 -21.51 0.66 -7.96
N GLY A 146 -20.93 0.67 -9.15
CA GLY A 146 -19.90 -0.27 -9.58
C GLY A 146 -18.55 0.08 -8.95
N THR A 147 -17.55 -0.76 -9.27
CA THR A 147 -16.18 -0.64 -8.75
C THR A 147 -15.19 -0.74 -9.91
N THR A 148 -14.11 0.04 -9.85
CA THR A 148 -12.95 -0.18 -10.71
C THR A 148 -11.97 -1.05 -9.94
N ARG A 149 -11.87 -2.33 -10.30
CA ARG A 149 -11.04 -3.29 -9.56
C ARG A 149 -9.67 -3.42 -10.22
N HIS A 150 -8.62 -3.14 -9.47
CA HIS A 150 -7.26 -3.44 -9.91
C HIS A 150 -7.11 -4.94 -10.17
N VAL A 151 -6.55 -5.29 -11.33
CA VAL A 151 -6.31 -6.68 -11.74
C VAL A 151 -4.82 -6.99 -11.74
N ALA A 152 -4.02 -6.13 -12.35
CA ALA A 152 -2.59 -6.35 -12.46
C ALA A 152 -1.80 -5.06 -12.68
N PHE A 153 -0.55 -5.08 -12.21
CA PHE A 153 0.49 -4.18 -12.71
C PHE A 153 1.04 -4.71 -14.03
N LEU A 154 0.86 -3.95 -15.10
CA LEU A 154 1.47 -4.22 -16.40
C LEU A 154 2.91 -3.67 -16.47
N ARG A 155 3.21 -2.62 -15.71
CA ARG A 155 4.55 -2.04 -15.58
C ARG A 155 4.69 -1.29 -14.27
N ILE A 156 5.80 -1.49 -13.58
CA ILE A 156 6.28 -0.58 -12.52
C ILE A 156 7.73 -0.25 -12.86
N THR A 157 8.06 1.04 -12.93
CA THR A 157 9.42 1.46 -13.29
C THR A 157 9.80 2.70 -12.51
N SER A 158 10.91 2.62 -11.79
CA SER A 158 11.59 3.79 -11.20
C SER A 158 12.58 4.37 -12.21
N GLY A 159 12.90 5.66 -12.11
CA GLY A 159 13.81 6.29 -13.06
C GLY A 159 14.26 7.68 -12.67
N ARG A 160 15.40 8.11 -13.22
CA ARG A 160 15.99 9.43 -12.91
C ARG A 160 15.14 10.60 -13.38
N LYS A 161 14.42 10.44 -14.51
CA LYS A 161 13.57 11.49 -15.12
C LYS A 161 12.09 11.31 -14.79
N SER A 162 11.63 10.08 -14.66
CA SER A 162 10.24 9.76 -14.34
C SER A 162 10.14 8.35 -13.80
N GLY A 163 9.03 8.09 -13.11
CA GLY A 163 8.58 6.76 -12.72
C GLY A 163 7.22 6.48 -13.34
N VAL A 164 6.93 5.21 -13.61
CA VAL A 164 5.69 4.80 -14.27
C VAL A 164 5.02 3.66 -13.54
N ILE A 165 3.71 3.81 -13.33
CA ILE A 165 2.80 2.75 -12.87
C ILE A 165 1.80 2.52 -14.01
N LYS A 166 1.82 1.33 -14.61
CA LYS A 166 0.85 0.90 -15.61
C LYS A 166 0.00 -0.22 -15.05
N THR A 167 -1.32 -0.07 -15.11
CA THR A 167 -2.28 -1.00 -14.51
C THR A 167 -3.31 -1.48 -15.52
N LEU A 168 -3.81 -2.69 -15.29
CA LEU A 168 -5.05 -3.20 -15.87
C LEU A 168 -6.10 -3.23 -14.76
N ASN A 169 -7.28 -2.67 -15.05
CA ASN A 169 -8.40 -2.66 -14.11
C ASN A 169 -9.67 -3.15 -14.81
N HIS A 170 -10.54 -3.83 -14.07
CA HIS A 170 -11.88 -4.19 -14.53
C HIS A 170 -12.90 -3.19 -14.05
N LEU A 171 -13.84 -2.85 -14.92
CA LEU A 171 -15.04 -2.09 -14.60
C LEU A 171 -16.13 -3.10 -14.22
N VAL A 172 -16.38 -3.23 -12.92
CA VAL A 172 -17.33 -4.21 -12.38
C VAL A 172 -18.59 -3.51 -11.92
N ALA A 173 -19.71 -3.79 -12.59
CA ALA A 173 -21.02 -3.31 -12.21
C ALA A 173 -21.44 -3.86 -10.83
N LYS A 174 -22.48 -3.26 -10.25
CA LYS A 174 -22.94 -3.61 -8.90
C LYS A 174 -23.34 -5.08 -8.75
N ASP A 175 -23.89 -5.69 -9.79
CA ASP A 175 -24.29 -7.10 -9.83
C ASP A 175 -23.09 -8.07 -9.98
N GLY A 176 -21.86 -7.54 -10.06
CA GLY A 176 -20.63 -8.31 -10.22
C GLY A 176 -20.25 -8.56 -11.68
N LYS A 177 -21.05 -8.13 -12.65
CA LYS A 177 -20.74 -8.26 -14.07
C LYS A 177 -19.58 -7.32 -14.44
N ILE A 178 -18.58 -7.85 -15.14
CA ILE A 178 -17.55 -7.02 -15.76
C ILE A 178 -18.15 -6.44 -17.04
N VAL A 179 -18.22 -5.11 -17.14
CA VAL A 179 -18.75 -4.39 -18.30
C VAL A 179 -17.65 -3.91 -19.25
N GLY A 180 -16.41 -3.93 -18.78
CA GLY A 180 -15.25 -3.49 -19.54
C GLY A 180 -13.98 -3.50 -18.71
N SER A 181 -12.93 -2.90 -19.25
CA SER A 181 -11.67 -2.71 -18.55
C SER A 181 -11.06 -1.38 -18.92
N ASP A 182 -10.22 -0.84 -18.05
CA ASP A 182 -9.30 0.22 -18.43
C ASP A 182 -7.85 -0.23 -18.26
N VAL A 183 -6.97 0.33 -19.08
CA VAL A 183 -5.53 0.31 -18.86
C VAL A 183 -5.09 1.73 -18.58
N ARG A 184 -4.46 1.94 -17.43
CA ARG A 184 -4.00 3.26 -17.01
C ARG A 184 -2.49 3.29 -16.99
N THR A 185 -1.88 4.31 -17.58
CA THR A 185 -0.45 4.60 -17.43
C THR A 185 -0.32 5.92 -16.69
N MET A 186 0.19 5.86 -15.46
CA MET A 186 0.46 7.04 -14.65
C MET A 186 1.96 7.30 -14.67
N THR A 187 2.36 8.45 -15.22
CA THR A 187 3.76 8.86 -15.31
C THR A 187 4.00 10.00 -14.33
N ILE A 188 4.83 9.75 -13.33
CA ILE A 188 5.25 10.74 -12.35
C ILE A 188 6.59 11.29 -12.82
N HIS A 189 6.71 12.61 -12.96
CA HIS A 189 7.93 13.24 -13.48
C HIS A 189 8.82 13.80 -12.36
N ASN A 190 10.13 13.58 -12.50
CA ASN A 190 11.14 14.28 -11.70
C ASN A 190 11.39 15.67 -12.32
N ARG A 191 10.67 16.66 -11.81
CA ARG A 191 10.73 18.07 -12.20
C ARG A 191 11.48 18.89 -11.15
N PRO A 192 11.81 20.18 -11.41
CA PRO A 192 12.32 21.06 -10.36
C PRO A 192 11.45 20.97 -9.09
N SER A 193 12.05 21.16 -7.92
CA SER A 193 11.37 20.94 -6.63
C SER A 193 10.10 21.76 -6.44
N SER A 194 9.98 22.90 -7.14
CA SER A 194 8.81 23.79 -7.21
C SER A 194 7.64 23.27 -8.05
N GLU A 195 7.77 22.12 -8.71
CA GLU A 195 6.77 21.55 -9.61
C GLU A 195 6.41 20.12 -9.20
N ARG A 196 5.16 19.73 -9.45
CA ARG A 196 4.73 18.32 -9.48
C ARG A 196 3.94 18.11 -10.76
N VAL A 197 4.31 17.09 -11.52
CA VAL A 197 3.65 16.75 -12.79
C VAL A 197 3.40 15.26 -12.80
N VAL A 198 2.13 14.91 -13.02
CA VAL A 198 1.69 13.53 -13.17
C VAL A 198 0.78 13.46 -14.39
N ASP A 199 1.15 12.64 -15.37
CA ASP A 199 0.32 12.38 -16.54
C ASP A 199 -0.47 11.09 -16.33
N PHE A 200 -1.71 11.08 -16.81
CA PHE A 200 -2.58 9.91 -16.86
C PHE A 200 -2.96 9.63 -18.31
N ASP A 201 -2.48 8.52 -18.85
CA ASP A 201 -3.00 7.95 -20.09
C ASP A 201 -4.03 6.89 -19.73
N ILE A 202 -5.28 7.10 -20.15
CA ILE A 202 -6.38 6.17 -19.90
C ILE A 202 -6.83 5.54 -21.21
N GLU A 203 -6.72 4.22 -21.29
CA GLU A 203 -7.24 3.42 -22.39
C GLU A 203 -8.46 2.63 -21.90
N VAL A 204 -9.66 3.10 -22.24
CA VAL A 204 -10.91 2.37 -21.97
C VAL A 204 -11.12 1.32 -23.05
N ARG A 205 -11.35 0.07 -22.65
CA ARG A 205 -11.45 -1.08 -23.56
C ARG A 205 -12.78 -1.78 -23.41
N ALA A 206 -13.47 -1.93 -24.54
CA ALA A 206 -14.65 -2.78 -24.75
C ALA A 206 -14.31 -4.28 -24.67
N SER A 207 -13.68 -4.70 -23.57
CA SER A 207 -13.17 -6.06 -23.38
C SER A 207 -14.27 -7.09 -23.08
N HIS A 208 -15.47 -6.62 -22.72
CA HIS A 208 -16.61 -7.45 -22.30
C HIS A 208 -17.92 -7.04 -23.00
N GLY A 209 -17.81 -6.58 -24.25
CA GLY A 209 -18.91 -6.04 -25.04
C GLY A 209 -18.79 -4.54 -25.25
N GLU A 210 -19.83 -3.97 -25.87
CA GLU A 210 -19.93 -2.54 -26.14
C GLU A 210 -19.76 -1.71 -24.86
N ILE A 211 -19.05 -0.57 -24.98
CA ILE A 211 -18.95 0.44 -23.94
C ILE A 211 -19.60 1.72 -24.46
N VAL A 212 -20.63 2.15 -23.76
CA VAL A 212 -21.28 3.44 -23.88
C VAL A 212 -20.86 4.27 -22.68
N MET A 213 -20.19 5.39 -22.95
CA MET A 213 -19.86 6.41 -21.95
C MET A 213 -21.04 7.39 -21.91
N GLY A 214 -21.82 7.34 -20.84
CA GLY A 214 -23.04 8.12 -20.69
C GLY A 214 -22.79 9.56 -20.23
N ASP A 215 -23.80 10.40 -20.37
CA ASP A 215 -23.74 11.77 -19.86
C ASP A 215 -23.74 11.77 -18.33
N THR A 216 -22.82 12.54 -17.76
CA THR A 216 -22.68 12.66 -16.31
C THR A 216 -22.24 14.07 -15.95
N LYS A 217 -22.55 14.50 -14.72
CA LYS A 217 -22.10 15.79 -14.18
C LYS A 217 -20.61 15.78 -13.78
N GLU A 218 -19.95 14.62 -13.85
CA GLU A 218 -18.62 14.39 -13.30
C GLU A 218 -17.50 14.60 -14.33
N GLY A 219 -16.37 15.17 -13.90
CA GLY A 219 -15.23 15.53 -14.78
C GLY A 219 -14.29 14.39 -15.17
N SER A 220 -14.59 13.15 -14.75
CA SER A 220 -13.79 11.92 -14.94
C SER A 220 -12.40 11.88 -14.27
N MET A 221 -11.71 13.02 -14.14
CA MET A 221 -10.53 13.17 -13.29
C MET A 221 -10.91 13.91 -12.01
N ALA A 222 -10.56 13.35 -10.86
CA ALA A 222 -10.82 13.94 -9.56
C ALA A 222 -9.51 14.27 -8.87
N LEU A 223 -9.39 15.51 -8.39
CA LEU A 223 -8.34 15.97 -7.49
C LEU A 223 -9.03 16.83 -6.43
N ARG A 224 -9.01 16.41 -5.16
CA ARG A 224 -9.72 17.09 -4.07
C ARG A 224 -9.02 16.92 -2.73
#